data_AF-A0A7L0X2Q3-F1
#
_entry.id   AF-A0A7L0X2Q3-F1
#
_cell.length_a   1.000
_cell.length_b   1.000
_cell.length_c   1.000
_cell.angle_alpha   90.00
_cell.angle_beta   90.00
_cell.angle_gamma   90.00
#
_symmetry.space_group_name_H-M   'P 1'
#
loop_
_entity.id
_entity.type
_entity.pdbx_description
1 polymer ?
#
loop_
_entity_poly.entity_id
_entity_poly.type
_entity_poly.pdbx_seq_one_letter_code
_entity_poly.pdbx_strand_id
1 'polypeptide(L)'
;WLGLYLCLCRWNKHRSYEWSCRLVTLLHGVIVTCLSGYTALLDGPWPLTHAGSPNTPLQTHVLSLTLGYFIFDLGWCLYFQTEGGLMLFHHTLSICGMVLVLGLGKSATEVNAVVFVSEITNPLLQARWFLRETGRYHTFLGELVDSLFVLLFLVLRMAGGACIMRAMVASPHPSWLLKAGGLAMYVVSLGFMVEICRFVRRKMVKK
;
A
#
# COMPACT_ATOMS: atom_id res chain seq x y z
N TRP A 1 13.64 -9.05 -0.42
CA TRP A 1 13.12 -8.50 0.85
C TRP A 1 13.71 -9.16 2.09
N LEU A 2 13.59 -10.48 2.27
CA LEU A 2 14.18 -11.17 3.43
C LEU A 2 15.68 -10.91 3.62
N GLY A 3 16.48 -10.94 2.54
CA GLY A 3 17.92 -10.61 2.63
C GLY A 3 18.18 -9.19 3.15
N LEU A 4 17.41 -8.19 2.66
CA LEU A 4 17.48 -6.81 3.14
C LEU A 4 17.11 -6.72 4.63
N TYR A 5 16.04 -7.39 5.04
CA TYR A 5 15.63 -7.48 6.46
C TYR A 5 16.77 -8.03 7.33
N LEU A 6 17.37 -9.16 6.95
CA LEU A 6 18.47 -9.76 7.71
C LEU A 6 19.71 -8.84 7.79
N CYS A 7 20.03 -8.12 6.71
CA CYS A 7 21.09 -7.13 6.72
C CYS A 7 20.78 -5.96 7.67
N LEU A 8 19.53 -5.45 7.65
CA LEU A 8 19.11 -4.37 8.53
C LEU A 8 19.08 -4.81 10.01
N CYS A 9 18.67 -6.04 10.31
CA CYS A 9 18.78 -6.62 11.65
C CYS A 9 20.23 -6.68 12.13
N ARG A 10 21.16 -7.07 11.25
CA ARG A 10 22.60 -7.11 11.57
C ARG A 10 23.20 -5.72 11.74
N TRP A 11 22.71 -4.72 11.02
CA TRP A 11 23.17 -3.33 11.17
C TRP A 11 22.60 -2.71 12.45
N ASN A 12 21.33 -2.96 12.75
CA ASN A 12 20.60 -2.34 13.85
C ASN A 12 20.47 -3.29 15.06
N LYS A 13 21.57 -3.95 15.48
CA LYS A 13 21.53 -4.98 16.54
C LYS A 13 21.00 -4.50 17.89
N HIS A 14 21.03 -3.19 18.14
CA HIS A 14 20.52 -2.57 19.37
C HIS A 14 19.05 -2.15 19.29
N ARG A 15 18.38 -2.39 18.16
CA ARG A 15 16.96 -2.10 17.94
C ARG A 15 16.15 -3.40 17.89
N SER A 16 14.84 -3.27 18.02
CA SER A 16 13.92 -4.40 17.89
C SER A 16 13.95 -4.97 16.46
N TYR A 17 13.51 -6.23 16.31
CA TYR A 17 13.28 -6.81 14.99
C TYR A 17 12.24 -6.03 14.17
N GLU A 18 11.21 -5.50 14.83
CA GLU A 18 10.21 -4.64 14.20
C GLU A 18 10.83 -3.38 13.60
N TRP A 19 11.82 -2.75 14.25
CA TRP A 19 12.53 -1.60 13.68
C TRP A 19 13.09 -1.91 12.29
N SER A 20 13.75 -3.06 12.14
CA SER A 20 14.33 -3.47 10.87
C SER A 20 13.25 -3.81 9.83
N CYS A 21 12.13 -4.40 10.26
CA CYS A 21 10.99 -4.64 9.38
C CYS A 21 10.36 -3.32 8.89
N ARG A 22 10.13 -2.36 9.78
CA ARG A 22 9.59 -1.03 9.45
C ARG A 22 10.50 -0.25 8.51
N LEU A 23 11.82 -0.44 8.59
CA LEU A 23 12.77 0.09 7.61
C LEU A 23 12.61 -0.56 6.23
N VAL A 24 12.42 -1.89 6.17
CA VAL A 24 12.11 -2.59 4.91
C VAL A 24 10.80 -2.07 4.31
N THR A 25 9.75 -1.95 5.13
CA THR A 25 8.47 -1.40 4.71
C THR A 25 8.59 0.03 4.19
N LEU A 26 9.38 0.88 4.86
CA LEU A 26 9.61 2.26 4.42
C LEU A 26 10.32 2.29 3.06
N LEU A 27 11.37 1.50 2.88
CA LEU A 27 12.10 1.40 1.61
C LEU A 27 11.20 0.88 0.48
N HIS A 28 10.43 -0.17 0.75
CA HIS A 28 9.42 -0.67 -0.17
C HIS A 28 8.42 0.43 -0.56
N GLY A 29 7.79 1.07 0.43
CA GLY A 29 6.78 2.10 0.21
C GLY A 29 7.30 3.26 -0.64
N VAL A 30 8.52 3.72 -0.38
CA VAL A 30 9.16 4.79 -1.19
C VAL A 30 9.42 4.31 -2.62
N ILE A 31 10.09 3.17 -2.80
CA ILE A 31 10.45 2.67 -4.13
C ILE A 31 9.20 2.40 -4.97
N VAL A 32 8.23 1.70 -4.39
CA VAL A 32 7.02 1.28 -5.10
C VAL A 32 6.11 2.46 -5.36
N THR A 33 5.97 3.43 -4.45
CA THR A 33 5.24 4.67 -4.74
C THR A 33 5.85 5.41 -5.93
N CYS A 34 7.18 5.55 -5.98
CA CYS A 34 7.84 6.23 -7.10
C CYS A 34 7.65 5.48 -8.42
N LEU A 35 7.89 4.17 -8.45
CA LEU A 35 7.80 3.39 -9.68
C LEU A 35 6.36 3.24 -10.18
N SER A 36 5.40 2.96 -9.30
CA SER A 36 3.98 2.85 -9.66
C SER A 36 3.36 4.21 -10.02
N GLY A 37 3.81 5.29 -9.38
CA GLY A 37 3.44 6.65 -9.76
C GLY A 37 3.97 7.01 -11.15
N TYR A 38 5.22 6.66 -11.44
CA TYR A 38 5.80 6.86 -12.78
C TYR A 38 5.02 6.08 -13.85
N THR A 39 4.70 4.81 -13.61
CA THR A 39 3.92 4.02 -14.59
C THR A 39 2.51 4.57 -14.79
N ALA A 40 1.85 4.98 -13.71
CA ALA A 40 0.47 5.47 -13.77
C ALA A 40 0.35 6.88 -14.36
N LEU A 41 1.34 7.76 -14.13
CA LEU A 41 1.24 9.18 -14.47
C LEU A 41 2.04 9.59 -15.72
N LEU A 42 3.11 8.88 -16.06
CA LEU A 42 4.06 9.30 -17.10
C LEU A 42 4.26 8.25 -18.20
N ASP A 43 4.51 6.98 -17.84
CA ASP A 43 4.81 5.91 -18.81
C ASP A 43 3.56 5.45 -19.57
N GLY A 44 2.45 5.32 -18.85
CA GLY A 44 1.19 4.80 -19.36
C GLY A 44 1.15 3.27 -19.48
N PRO A 45 0.07 2.71 -20.06
CA PRO A 45 -1.16 3.38 -20.51
C PRO A 45 -1.94 4.07 -19.38
N TRP A 46 -2.86 4.99 -19.72
CA TRP A 46 -3.59 5.76 -18.69
C TRP A 46 -4.67 4.91 -17.98
N PRO A 47 -4.60 4.73 -16.65
CA PRO A 47 -5.43 3.77 -15.92
C PRO A 47 -6.93 4.05 -15.97
N LEU A 48 -7.37 5.29 -16.21
CA LEU A 48 -8.79 5.63 -16.28
C LEU A 48 -9.44 5.31 -17.63
N THR A 49 -8.64 4.97 -18.65
CA THR A 49 -9.13 4.76 -20.02
C THR A 49 -8.68 3.42 -20.59
N HIS A 50 -7.57 2.86 -20.10
CA HIS A 50 -6.92 1.66 -20.62
C HIS A 50 -6.91 0.51 -19.60
N ALA A 51 -7.91 0.46 -18.71
CA ALA A 51 -8.04 -0.63 -17.75
C ALA A 51 -8.23 -1.97 -18.48
N GLY A 52 -7.44 -2.98 -18.10
CA GLY A 52 -7.42 -4.31 -18.72
C GLY A 52 -6.45 -4.46 -19.89
N SER A 53 -5.63 -3.45 -20.20
CA SER A 53 -4.57 -3.53 -21.21
C SER A 53 -3.51 -4.60 -20.87
N PRO A 54 -2.76 -5.12 -21.88
CA PRO A 54 -1.61 -5.97 -21.66
C PRO A 54 -0.59 -5.31 -20.73
N ASN A 55 0.05 -6.12 -19.88
CA ASN A 55 1.02 -5.61 -18.91
C ASN A 55 2.29 -5.14 -19.64
N THR A 56 2.79 -3.96 -19.30
CA THR A 56 4.12 -3.55 -19.75
C THR A 56 5.21 -4.27 -18.94
N PRO A 57 6.46 -4.37 -19.45
CA PRO A 57 7.57 -4.93 -18.67
C PRO A 57 7.80 -4.19 -17.36
N LEU A 58 7.72 -2.86 -17.37
CA LEU A 58 7.88 -2.04 -16.17
C LEU A 58 6.74 -2.27 -15.17
N GLN A 59 5.49 -2.27 -15.62
CA GLN A 59 4.33 -2.58 -14.76
C GLN A 59 4.46 -3.99 -14.12
N THR A 60 4.91 -4.97 -14.90
CA THR A 60 5.16 -6.34 -14.42
C THR A 60 6.26 -6.37 -13.38
N HIS A 61 7.36 -5.63 -13.60
CA HIS A 61 8.46 -5.52 -12.65
C HIS A 61 7.99 -4.90 -11.32
N VAL A 62 7.24 -3.80 -11.37
CA VAL A 62 6.71 -3.13 -10.17
C VAL A 62 5.77 -4.04 -9.38
N LEU A 63 4.86 -4.75 -10.05
CA LEU A 63 3.98 -5.71 -9.36
C LEU A 63 4.76 -6.90 -8.79
N SER A 64 5.79 -7.38 -9.48
CA SER A 64 6.62 -8.48 -8.98
C SER A 64 7.41 -8.06 -7.73
N LEU A 65 7.99 -6.85 -7.74
CA LEU A 65 8.67 -6.26 -6.60
C LEU A 65 7.71 -6.11 -5.40
N THR A 66 6.49 -5.65 -5.67
CA THR A 66 5.43 -5.44 -4.67
C THR A 66 4.91 -6.74 -4.11
N LEU A 67 4.61 -7.72 -4.96
CA LEU A 67 4.19 -9.07 -4.56
C LEU A 67 5.22 -9.71 -3.63
N GLY A 68 6.50 -9.64 -3.99
CA GLY A 68 7.58 -10.17 -3.15
C GLY A 68 7.64 -9.50 -1.77
N TYR A 69 7.32 -8.21 -1.67
CA TYR A 69 7.25 -7.52 -0.38
C TYR A 69 6.05 -7.98 0.43
N PHE A 70 4.86 -8.01 -0.18
CA PHE A 70 3.63 -8.40 0.51
C PHE A 70 3.70 -9.83 1.05
N ILE A 71 4.34 -10.76 0.33
CA ILE A 71 4.58 -12.13 0.82
C ILE A 71 5.52 -12.11 2.04
N PHE A 72 6.63 -11.38 1.95
CA PHE A 72 7.57 -11.24 3.07
C PHE A 72 6.88 -10.65 4.30
N ASP A 73 6.15 -9.55 4.12
CA ASP A 73 5.53 -8.80 5.20
C ASP A 73 4.36 -9.56 5.82
N LEU A 74 3.55 -10.27 5.02
CA LEU A 74 2.51 -11.17 5.54
C LEU A 74 3.13 -12.28 6.40
N GLY A 75 4.21 -12.92 5.94
CA GLY A 75 4.92 -13.92 6.73
C GLY A 75 5.47 -13.35 8.04
N TRP A 76 6.02 -12.14 7.99
CA TRP A 76 6.51 -11.44 9.18
C TRP A 76 5.37 -11.12 10.16
N CYS A 77 4.26 -10.58 9.69
CA CYS A 77 3.08 -10.25 10.49
C CYS A 77 2.44 -11.49 11.13
N LEU A 78 2.37 -12.61 10.40
CA LEU A 78 1.87 -13.89 10.93
C LEU A 78 2.83 -14.51 11.95
N TYR A 79 4.14 -14.33 11.80
CA TYR A 79 5.10 -14.86 12.76
C TYR A 79 5.13 -14.03 14.06
N PHE A 80 5.17 -12.71 13.95
CA PHE A 80 5.28 -11.80 15.10
C PHE A 80 3.92 -11.33 15.67
N GLN A 81 2.80 -11.64 15.01
CA GLN A 81 1.44 -11.30 15.45
C GLN A 81 1.25 -9.79 15.71
N THR A 82 1.79 -8.97 14.81
CA THR A 82 1.93 -7.51 14.99
C THR A 82 0.76 -6.71 14.44
N GLU A 83 -0.02 -7.28 13.52
CA GLU A 83 -1.05 -6.56 12.76
C GLU A 83 -2.44 -7.22 12.93
N GLY A 84 -3.49 -6.42 12.85
CA GLY A 84 -4.88 -6.87 13.00
C GLY A 84 -5.45 -7.59 11.76
N GLY A 85 -6.56 -8.29 11.93
CA GLY A 85 -7.18 -9.10 10.87
C GLY A 85 -7.52 -8.34 9.57
N LEU A 86 -7.89 -7.06 9.66
CA LEU A 86 -8.15 -6.23 8.48
C LEU A 86 -6.88 -6.04 7.62
N MET A 87 -5.73 -5.87 8.27
CA MET A 87 -4.43 -5.77 7.58
C MET A 87 -4.03 -7.11 6.98
N LEU A 88 -4.17 -8.21 7.71
CA LEU A 88 -3.86 -9.55 7.17
C LEU A 88 -4.75 -9.90 5.95
N PHE A 89 -6.02 -9.50 5.99
CA PHE A 89 -6.95 -9.66 4.87
C PHE A 89 -6.57 -8.76 3.68
N HIS A 90 -6.18 -7.50 3.94
CA HIS A 90 -5.62 -6.59 2.94
C HIS A 90 -4.41 -7.21 2.22
N HIS A 91 -3.46 -7.78 2.98
CA HIS A 91 -2.28 -8.43 2.42
C HIS A 91 -2.65 -9.63 1.56
N THR A 92 -3.50 -10.52 2.08
CA THR A 92 -3.96 -11.72 1.37
C THR A 92 -4.64 -11.35 0.04
N LEU A 93 -5.60 -10.41 0.06
CA LEU A 93 -6.27 -9.95 -1.17
C LEU A 93 -5.28 -9.32 -2.15
N SER A 94 -4.33 -8.51 -1.67
CA SER A 94 -3.32 -7.87 -2.52
C SER A 94 -2.43 -8.90 -3.19
N ILE A 95 -1.98 -9.93 -2.46
CA ILE A 95 -1.18 -11.05 -2.99
C ILE A 95 -1.98 -11.79 -4.07
N CYS A 96 -3.22 -12.20 -3.77
CA CYS A 96 -4.08 -12.90 -4.72
C CYS A 96 -4.32 -12.07 -5.99
N GLY A 97 -4.60 -10.77 -5.85
CA GLY A 97 -4.82 -9.86 -6.98
C GLY A 97 -3.58 -9.71 -7.84
N MET A 98 -2.41 -9.50 -7.24
CA MET A 98 -1.14 -9.37 -7.97
C MET A 98 -0.75 -10.66 -8.68
N VAL A 99 -0.87 -11.82 -8.03
CA VAL A 99 -0.64 -13.14 -8.66
C VAL A 99 -1.55 -13.33 -9.87
N LEU A 100 -2.83 -12.99 -9.74
CA LEU A 100 -3.79 -13.09 -10.83
C LEU A 100 -3.42 -12.18 -12.01
N VAL A 101 -3.10 -10.91 -11.76
CA VAL A 101 -2.70 -9.95 -12.83
C VAL A 101 -1.41 -10.37 -13.53
N LEU A 102 -0.42 -10.84 -12.78
CA LEU A 102 0.83 -11.34 -13.33
C LEU A 102 0.61 -12.60 -14.17
N GLY A 103 -0.23 -13.53 -13.69
CA GLY A 103 -0.55 -14.77 -14.42
C GLY A 103 -1.40 -14.53 -15.67
N LEU A 104 -2.31 -13.55 -15.65
CA LEU A 104 -3.13 -13.19 -16.81
C LEU A 104 -2.38 -12.37 -17.87
N GLY A 105 -1.28 -11.72 -17.50
CA GLY A 105 -0.52 -10.84 -18.42
C GLY A 105 -1.26 -9.56 -18.82
N LYS A 106 -2.36 -9.21 -18.14
CA LYS A 106 -3.16 -8.01 -18.39
C LYS A 106 -3.65 -7.38 -17.09
N SER A 107 -4.09 -6.13 -17.16
CA SER A 107 -4.67 -5.34 -16.05
C SER A 107 -3.65 -4.79 -15.04
N ALA A 108 -2.35 -4.87 -15.33
CA ALA A 108 -1.35 -4.24 -14.48
C ALA A 108 -1.39 -2.72 -14.53
N THR A 109 -2.02 -2.13 -15.54
CA THR A 109 -2.17 -0.67 -15.67
C THR A 109 -2.99 -0.10 -14.51
N GLU A 110 -4.21 -0.57 -14.31
CA GLU A 110 -5.06 -0.14 -13.20
C GLU A 110 -4.56 -0.62 -11.84
N VAL A 111 -3.96 -1.83 -11.77
CA VAL A 111 -3.46 -2.34 -10.49
C VAL A 111 -2.21 -1.60 -10.02
N ASN A 112 -1.30 -1.18 -10.92
CA ASN A 112 -0.20 -0.28 -10.55
C ASN A 112 -0.74 1.07 -10.07
N ALA A 113 -1.77 1.62 -10.71
CA ALA A 113 -2.38 2.87 -10.25
C ALA A 113 -3.01 2.72 -8.85
N VAL A 114 -3.69 1.60 -8.57
CA VAL A 114 -4.21 1.29 -7.22
C VAL A 114 -3.06 1.14 -6.21
N VAL A 115 -1.97 0.47 -6.58
CA VAL A 115 -0.76 0.36 -5.75
C VAL A 115 -0.21 1.75 -5.43
N PHE A 116 -0.09 2.63 -6.42
CA PHE A 116 0.40 4.00 -6.22
C PHE A 116 -0.44 4.77 -5.20
N VAL A 117 -1.76 4.87 -5.42
CA VAL A 117 -2.64 5.64 -4.54
C VAL A 117 -2.79 5.03 -3.14
N SER A 118 -2.47 3.74 -3.00
CA SER A 118 -2.49 3.04 -1.71
C SER A 118 -1.18 3.19 -0.95
N GLU A 119 -0.04 2.97 -1.60
CA GLU A 119 1.30 2.95 -1.01
C GLU A 119 1.86 4.34 -0.70
N ILE A 120 1.40 5.40 -1.38
CA ILE A 120 1.88 6.77 -1.12
C ILE A 120 1.69 7.22 0.34
N THR A 121 0.74 6.62 1.04
CA THR A 121 0.49 6.87 2.48
C THR A 121 1.39 6.06 3.41
N ASN A 122 2.02 4.98 2.93
CA ASN A 122 2.79 4.04 3.73
C ASN A 122 4.08 4.65 4.31
N PRO A 123 4.90 5.44 3.56
CA PRO A 123 6.05 6.12 4.16
C PRO A 123 5.69 6.99 5.37
N LEU A 124 4.51 7.62 5.36
CA LEU A 124 4.02 8.41 6.50
C LEU A 124 3.60 7.53 7.69
N LEU A 125 3.00 6.36 7.44
CA LEU A 125 2.73 5.38 8.49
C LEU A 125 4.02 4.89 9.17
N GLN A 126 5.05 4.59 8.36
CA GLN A 126 6.35 4.18 8.91
C GLN A 126 7.02 5.32 9.66
N ALA A 127 7.03 6.54 9.10
CA ALA A 127 7.56 7.73 9.79
C ALA A 127 6.89 7.95 11.14
N ARG A 128 5.56 7.82 11.20
CA ARG A 128 4.79 7.91 12.45
C ARG A 128 5.22 6.84 13.47
N TRP A 129 5.43 5.60 13.04
CA TRP A 129 5.94 4.54 13.91
C TRP A 129 7.32 4.89 14.48
N PHE A 130 8.27 5.34 13.64
CA PHE A 130 9.60 5.75 14.10
C PHE A 130 9.57 6.96 15.03
N LEU A 131 8.67 7.91 14.82
CA LEU A 131 8.49 9.05 15.72
C LEU A 131 8.00 8.60 17.11
N ARG A 132 7.13 7.60 17.18
CA ARG A 132 6.69 7.01 18.45
C ARG A 132 7.83 6.29 19.15
N GLU A 133 8.53 5.44 18.41
CA GLU A 133 9.65 4.64 18.92
C GLU A 133 10.82 5.52 19.41
N THR A 134 10.98 6.71 18.85
CA THR A 134 12.02 7.66 19.26
C THR A 134 11.52 8.75 20.23
N GLY A 135 10.29 8.64 20.74
CA GLY A 135 9.73 9.61 21.71
C GLY A 135 9.40 10.99 21.12
N ARG A 136 9.41 11.13 19.80
CA ARG A 136 9.20 12.40 19.07
C ARG A 136 7.79 12.56 18.49
N TYR A 137 6.87 11.68 18.83
CA TYR A 137 5.50 11.69 18.29
C TYR A 137 4.69 12.94 18.65
N HIS A 138 4.90 13.52 19.83
CA HIS A 138 4.16 14.71 20.28
C HIS A 138 4.75 16.04 19.79
N THR A 139 5.68 15.99 18.82
CA THR A 139 6.25 17.18 18.19
C THR A 139 5.38 17.66 17.02
N PHE A 140 5.64 18.88 16.55
CA PHE A 140 5.03 19.41 15.32
C PHE A 140 5.17 18.43 14.13
N LEU A 141 6.31 17.76 14.02
CA LEU A 141 6.54 16.77 12.96
C LEU A 141 5.57 15.58 13.05
N GLY A 142 5.25 15.11 14.25
CA GLY A 142 4.25 14.05 14.44
C GLY A 142 2.84 14.49 14.04
N GLU A 143 2.48 15.73 14.33
CA GLU A 143 1.19 16.30 13.89
C GLU A 143 1.11 16.48 12.38
N LEU A 144 2.20 16.94 11.75
CA LEU A 144 2.32 17.08 10.31
C LEU A 144 2.17 15.72 9.61
N VAL A 145 2.88 14.69 10.09
CA VAL A 145 2.81 13.33 9.52
C VAL A 145 1.39 12.76 9.63
N ASP A 146 0.73 12.88 10.78
CA ASP A 146 -0.66 12.42 10.95
C ASP A 146 -1.60 13.16 9.97
N SER A 147 -1.43 14.49 9.82
CA SER A 147 -2.29 15.31 8.96
C SER A 147 -2.11 15.00 7.48
N LEU A 148 -0.86 14.87 7.03
CA LEU A 148 -0.53 14.47 5.65
C LEU A 148 -1.03 13.05 5.35
N PHE A 149 -0.90 12.12 6.31
CA PHE A 149 -1.41 10.76 6.15
C PHE A 149 -2.92 10.76 5.92
N VAL A 150 -3.68 11.46 6.77
CA VAL A 150 -5.15 11.54 6.62
C VAL A 150 -5.55 12.21 5.30
N LEU A 151 -4.88 13.31 4.93
CA LEU A 151 -5.16 14.02 3.68
C LEU A 151 -4.94 13.12 2.45
N LEU A 152 -3.77 12.49 2.34
CA LEU A 152 -3.44 11.62 1.21
C LEU A 152 -4.32 10.38 1.17
N PHE A 153 -4.68 9.82 2.34
CA PHE A 153 -5.60 8.71 2.42
C PHE A 153 -6.99 9.09 1.85
N LEU A 154 -7.52 10.25 2.24
CA LEU A 154 -8.82 10.74 1.74
C LEU A 154 -8.77 11.04 0.23
N VAL A 155 -7.78 11.81 -0.20
CA VAL A 155 -7.72 12.30 -1.59
C VAL A 155 -7.34 11.18 -2.56
N LEU A 156 -6.24 10.48 -2.30
CA LEU A 156 -5.70 9.52 -3.25
C LEU A 156 -6.35 8.16 -3.06
N ARG A 157 -6.35 7.62 -1.84
CA ARG A 157 -6.82 6.25 -1.61
C ARG A 157 -8.33 6.12 -1.73
N MET A 158 -9.09 7.13 -1.28
CA MET A 158 -10.56 7.11 -1.45
C MET A 158 -11.00 7.71 -2.78
N ALA A 159 -10.74 9.00 -3.04
CA ALA A 159 -11.27 9.63 -4.25
C ALA A 159 -10.56 9.11 -5.52
N GLY A 160 -9.21 9.08 -5.52
CA GLY A 160 -8.43 8.47 -6.60
C GLY A 160 -8.74 6.99 -6.79
N GLY A 161 -8.77 6.22 -5.70
CA GLY A 161 -9.16 4.81 -5.71
C GLY A 161 -10.56 4.58 -6.29
N ALA A 162 -11.55 5.41 -5.94
CA ALA A 162 -12.90 5.34 -6.50
C ALA A 162 -12.91 5.62 -8.01
N CYS A 163 -12.13 6.60 -8.48
CA CYS A 163 -12.01 6.90 -9.91
C CYS A 163 -11.43 5.71 -10.68
N ILE A 164 -10.35 5.11 -10.19
CA ILE A 164 -9.73 3.93 -10.82
C ILE A 164 -10.70 2.73 -10.78
N MET A 165 -11.35 2.50 -9.63
CA MET A 165 -12.33 1.43 -9.48
C MET A 165 -13.48 1.58 -10.47
N ARG A 166 -14.03 2.79 -10.62
CA ARG A 166 -15.09 3.06 -11.61
C ARG A 166 -14.63 2.78 -13.03
N ALA A 167 -13.43 3.23 -13.41
CA ALA A 167 -12.87 2.96 -14.72
C ALA A 167 -12.69 1.44 -14.98
N MET A 168 -12.17 0.71 -13.98
CA MET A 168 -11.98 -0.74 -14.07
C MET A 168 -13.32 -1.50 -14.20
N VAL A 169 -14.36 -1.10 -13.45
CA VAL A 169 -15.69 -1.73 -13.56
C VAL A 169 -16.33 -1.43 -14.92
N ALA A 170 -16.22 -0.19 -15.39
CA ALA A 170 -16.81 0.25 -16.66
C ALA A 170 -16.13 -0.38 -17.88
N SER A 171 -14.81 -0.65 -17.80
CA SER A 171 -14.08 -1.30 -18.89
C SER A 171 -14.56 -2.75 -19.12
N PRO A 172 -14.76 -3.19 -20.37
CA PRO A 172 -15.13 -4.58 -20.67
C PRO A 172 -13.94 -5.55 -20.57
N HIS A 173 -12.69 -5.06 -20.49
CA HIS A 173 -11.48 -5.88 -20.63
C HIS A 173 -11.02 -6.61 -19.36
N PRO A 174 -11.06 -6.01 -18.14
CA PRO A 174 -10.73 -6.70 -16.91
C PRO A 174 -11.68 -7.88 -16.67
N SER A 175 -11.15 -9.01 -16.20
CA SER A 175 -11.97 -10.17 -15.88
C SER A 175 -12.94 -9.85 -14.74
N TRP A 176 -14.08 -10.53 -14.70
CA TRP A 176 -15.05 -10.37 -13.62
C TRP A 176 -14.41 -10.62 -12.24
N LEU A 177 -13.47 -11.56 -12.17
CA LEU A 177 -12.73 -11.90 -10.95
C LEU A 177 -11.86 -10.72 -10.48
N LEU A 178 -11.17 -10.03 -11.40
CA LEU A 178 -10.41 -8.82 -11.06
C LEU A 178 -11.32 -7.69 -10.60
N LYS A 179 -12.48 -7.51 -11.23
CA LYS A 179 -13.48 -6.51 -10.79
C LYS A 179 -13.98 -6.81 -9.37
N ALA A 180 -14.31 -8.07 -9.08
CA ALA A 180 -14.73 -8.50 -7.75
C ALA A 180 -13.61 -8.29 -6.71
N GLY A 181 -12.37 -8.67 -7.06
CA GLY A 181 -11.20 -8.47 -6.20
C GLY A 181 -10.91 -6.99 -5.92
N GLY A 182 -10.97 -6.13 -6.93
CA GLY A 182 -10.80 -4.68 -6.76
C GLY A 182 -11.91 -4.06 -5.91
N LEU A 183 -13.16 -4.50 -6.07
CA LEU A 183 -14.27 -4.06 -5.20
C LEU A 183 -14.05 -4.50 -3.75
N ALA A 184 -13.65 -5.75 -3.52
CA ALA A 184 -13.33 -6.25 -2.18
C ALA A 184 -12.19 -5.44 -1.55
N MET A 185 -11.15 -5.11 -2.33
CA MET A 185 -10.04 -4.28 -1.89
C MET A 185 -10.46 -2.83 -1.57
N TYR A 186 -11.41 -2.28 -2.33
CA TYR A 186 -11.98 -0.97 -2.03
C TYR A 186 -12.81 -0.99 -0.73
N VAL A 187 -13.55 -2.07 -0.46
CA VAL A 187 -14.24 -2.29 0.83
C VAL A 187 -13.25 -2.35 1.99
N VAL A 188 -12.11 -3.00 1.82
CA VAL A 188 -11.02 -2.98 2.83
C VAL A 188 -10.54 -1.54 3.10
N SER A 189 -10.41 -0.72 2.07
CA SER A 189 -10.03 0.70 2.22
C SER A 189 -11.09 1.51 2.98
N LEU A 190 -12.38 1.20 2.83
CA LEU A 190 -13.45 1.75 3.66
C LEU A 190 -13.32 1.30 5.13
N GLY A 191 -12.93 0.05 5.37
CA GLY A 191 -12.61 -0.45 6.71
C GLY A 191 -11.53 0.39 7.39
N PHE A 192 -10.42 0.64 6.69
CA PHE A 192 -9.35 1.51 7.20
C PHE A 192 -9.82 2.95 7.41
N MET A 193 -10.69 3.48 6.54
CA MET A 193 -11.29 4.80 6.73
C MET A 193 -12.02 4.90 8.07
N VAL A 194 -12.78 3.87 8.46
CA VAL A 194 -13.48 3.84 9.75
C VAL A 194 -12.47 3.90 10.91
N GLU A 195 -11.35 3.19 10.84
CA GLU A 195 -10.30 3.24 11.86
C GLU A 195 -9.64 4.61 11.95
N ILE A 196 -9.39 5.26 10.80
CA ILE A 196 -8.84 6.62 10.74
C ILE A 196 -9.82 7.63 11.34
N CYS A 197 -11.10 7.56 11.01
CA CYS A 197 -12.13 8.43 11.61
C CYS A 197 -12.19 8.27 13.14
N ARG A 198 -12.11 7.03 13.64
CA ARG A 198 -12.02 6.75 15.09
C ARG A 198 -10.75 7.32 15.70
N PHE A 199 -9.61 7.23 15.00
CA PHE A 199 -8.35 7.84 15.42
C PHE A 199 -8.46 9.37 15.53
N VAL A 200 -8.95 10.05 14.48
CA VAL A 200 -9.13 11.50 14.45
C VAL A 200 -10.07 11.95 15.57
N ARG A 201 -11.22 11.29 15.75
CA ARG A 201 -12.17 11.60 16.84
C ARG A 201 -11.50 11.52 18.21
N ARG A 202 -10.75 10.45 18.49
CA ARG A 202 -10.02 10.29 19.75
C ARG A 202 -8.95 11.36 19.96
N LYS A 203 -8.30 11.81 18.88
CA LYS A 203 -7.28 12.87 18.94
C LYS A 203 -7.91 14.25 19.22
N MET A 204 -9.08 14.53 18.66
CA MET A 204 -9.82 15.78 18.88
C MET A 204 -10.41 15.88 20.29
N VAL A 205 -10.87 14.78 20.88
CA VAL A 205 -11.43 14.77 22.25
C VAL A 205 -10.35 14.87 23.34
N LYS A 206 -9.10 14.49 23.03
CA LYS A 206 -7.96 14.54 23.96
C LYS A 206 -7.17 15.85 23.89
N LYS A 207 -7.45 16.71 22.91
CA LYS A 207 -6.95 18.08 22.83
C LYS A 207 -7.94 19.00 23.50
#